data_AF-A0A923UAN1-F1
#
_entry.id   AF-A0A923UAN1-F1
#
_cell.length_a   1.000
_cell.length_b   1.000
_cell.length_c   1.000
_cell.angle_alpha   90.00
_cell.angle_beta   90.00
_cell.angle_gamma   90.00
#
_symmetry.space_group_name_H-M   'P 1'
#
loop_
_entity.id
_entity.type
_entity.pdbx_description
1 polymer ?
#
loop_
_entity_poly.entity_id
_entity_poly.type
_entity_poly.pdbx_seq_one_letter_code
_entity_poly.pdbx_strand_id
1 'polypeptide(L)'
;MISRRDAAQRLDIPLEMAQRHGIPGWISYEDLAVLETDPPPWLVQSRANRSGGRPVWVQLTCDICGHTESARPKKWWPEFTYLSCSDHDIWDLPEPTAGLARQEFDEIGGYFVGVVDR
;
A
#
# COMPACT_ATOMS: atom_id res chain seq x y z
N MET A 1 -15.13 -10.61 12.14
CA MET A 1 -14.86 -11.02 10.75
C MET A 1 -14.21 -9.85 10.03
N ILE A 2 -13.42 -10.14 9.02
CA ILE A 2 -12.73 -9.16 8.19
C ILE A 2 -12.86 -9.58 6.72
N SER A 3 -12.83 -8.63 5.79
CA SER A 3 -12.97 -8.93 4.38
C SER A 3 -11.74 -9.68 3.85
N ARG A 4 -11.89 -10.42 2.74
CA ARG A 4 -10.76 -11.04 2.03
C ARG A 4 -9.68 -10.03 1.66
N ARG A 5 -10.09 -8.81 1.27
CA ARG A 5 -9.16 -7.76 0.86
C ARG A 5 -8.28 -7.34 2.03
N ASP A 6 -8.89 -7.11 3.19
CA ASP A 6 -8.15 -6.70 4.38
C ASP A 6 -7.30 -7.85 4.93
N ALA A 7 -7.79 -9.09 4.86
CA ALA A 7 -7.00 -10.28 5.16
C ALA A 7 -5.77 -10.38 4.23
N ALA A 8 -5.92 -10.10 2.94
CA ALA A 8 -4.81 -10.09 1.98
C ALA A 8 -3.79 -8.98 2.31
N GLN A 9 -4.26 -7.79 2.68
CA GLN A 9 -3.39 -6.70 3.15
C GLN A 9 -2.60 -7.13 4.39
N ARG A 10 -3.29 -7.71 5.38
CA ARG A 10 -2.69 -8.12 6.66
C ARG A 10 -1.69 -9.27 6.51
N LEU A 11 -1.96 -10.22 5.62
CA LEU A 11 -1.02 -11.30 5.30
C LEU A 11 0.12 -10.86 4.37
N ASP A 12 0.06 -9.61 3.87
CA ASP A 12 0.93 -9.02 2.85
C ASP A 12 1.04 -9.90 1.60
N ILE A 13 -0.12 -10.25 1.04
CA ILE A 13 -0.25 -11.03 -0.20
C ILE A 13 -1.17 -10.32 -1.21
N PRO A 14 -1.02 -10.56 -2.51
CA PRO A 14 -1.96 -10.05 -3.51
C PRO A 14 -3.38 -10.63 -3.31
N LEU A 15 -4.41 -9.88 -3.69
CA LEU A 15 -5.80 -10.35 -3.59
C LEU A 15 -6.03 -11.63 -4.42
N GLU A 16 -5.34 -11.76 -5.55
CA GLU A 16 -5.41 -12.92 -6.42
C GLU A 16 -4.85 -14.17 -5.74
N MET A 17 -3.83 -14.02 -4.88
CA MET A 17 -3.28 -15.12 -4.07
C MET A 17 -4.26 -15.53 -2.97
N ALA A 18 -4.87 -14.56 -2.29
CA ALA A 18 -5.92 -14.84 -1.31
C ALA A 18 -7.08 -15.64 -1.93
N GLN A 19 -7.52 -15.27 -3.14
CA GLN A 19 -8.55 -16.01 -3.87
C GLN A 19 -8.09 -17.41 -4.27
N ARG A 20 -6.90 -17.52 -4.88
CA ARG A 20 -6.33 -18.79 -5.36
C ARG A 20 -6.17 -19.83 -4.25
N HIS A 21 -5.80 -19.39 -3.06
CA HIS A 21 -5.59 -20.27 -1.90
C HIS A 21 -6.82 -20.41 -1.00
N GLY A 22 -7.99 -19.98 -1.46
CA GLY A 22 -9.26 -20.30 -0.81
C GLY A 22 -9.62 -19.46 0.41
N ILE A 23 -9.00 -18.28 0.60
CA ILE A 23 -9.45 -17.35 1.65
C ILE A 23 -10.90 -16.94 1.32
N PRO A 24 -11.87 -17.12 2.22
CA PRO A 24 -13.27 -16.77 1.97
C PRO A 24 -13.47 -15.26 1.78
N GLY A 25 -14.62 -14.84 1.27
CA GLY A 25 -14.94 -13.41 1.08
C GLY A 25 -14.91 -12.61 2.38
N TRP A 26 -15.21 -13.30 3.49
CA TRP A 26 -15.11 -12.84 4.87
C TRP A 26 -14.48 -13.95 5.69
N ILE A 27 -13.47 -13.63 6.48
CA ILE A 27 -12.75 -14.57 7.35
C ILE A 27 -12.88 -14.12 8.81
N SER A 28 -12.91 -15.04 9.76
CA SER A 28 -12.88 -14.68 11.18
C SER A 28 -11.49 -14.15 11.57
N TYR A 29 -11.42 -13.41 12.68
CA TYR A 29 -10.11 -12.96 13.19
C TYR A 29 -9.28 -14.13 13.73
N GLU A 30 -9.94 -15.18 14.22
CA GLU A 30 -9.31 -16.40 14.73
C GLU A 30 -8.65 -17.20 13.60
N ASP A 31 -9.38 -17.49 12.52
CA ASP A 31 -8.83 -18.19 11.36
C ASP A 31 -7.68 -17.40 10.71
N LEU A 32 -7.79 -16.07 10.69
CA LEU A 32 -6.71 -15.22 10.21
C LEU A 32 -5.48 -15.30 11.12
N ALA A 33 -5.66 -15.30 12.43
CA ALA A 33 -4.57 -15.47 13.38
C ALA A 33 -3.89 -16.84 13.23
N VAL A 34 -4.64 -17.90 12.91
CA VAL A 34 -4.06 -19.22 12.58
C VAL A 34 -3.17 -19.12 11.34
N LEU A 35 -3.60 -18.45 10.27
CA LEU A 35 -2.76 -18.23 9.08
C LEU A 35 -1.49 -17.39 9.37
N GLU A 36 -1.55 -16.51 10.37
CA GLU A 36 -0.40 -15.70 10.79
C GLU A 36 0.59 -16.51 11.63
N THR A 37 0.09 -17.33 12.55
CA THR A 37 0.90 -18.06 13.55
C THR A 37 1.40 -19.40 13.05
N ASP A 38 0.61 -20.12 12.26
CA ASP A 38 0.95 -21.38 11.60
C ASP A 38 0.75 -21.25 10.08
N PRO A 39 1.62 -20.48 9.39
CA PRO A 39 1.43 -20.16 7.99
C PRO A 39 1.59 -21.41 7.13
N PRO A 40 0.65 -21.69 6.21
CA PRO A 40 0.78 -22.83 5.30
C PRO A 40 1.99 -22.66 4.36
N PRO A 41 2.52 -23.76 3.78
CA PRO A 41 3.74 -23.71 2.96
C PRO A 41 3.70 -22.69 1.82
N TRP A 42 2.54 -22.49 1.19
CA TRP A 42 2.41 -21.50 0.11
C TRP A 42 2.59 -20.05 0.60
N LEU A 43 2.16 -19.74 1.83
CA LEU A 43 2.28 -18.40 2.41
C LEU A 43 3.72 -18.14 2.82
N VAL A 44 4.39 -19.15 3.40
CA VAL A 44 5.83 -19.12 3.69
C VAL A 44 6.63 -18.87 2.41
N GLN A 45 6.35 -19.64 1.35
CA GLN A 45 7.03 -19.49 0.07
C GLN A 45 6.75 -18.12 -0.59
N SER A 46 5.51 -17.65 -0.55
CA SER A 46 5.14 -16.33 -1.08
C SER A 46 5.93 -15.21 -0.41
N ARG A 47 6.10 -15.29 0.92
CA ARG A 47 6.88 -14.31 1.70
C ARG A 47 8.37 -14.39 1.36
N ALA A 48 8.92 -15.60 1.21
CA ALA A 48 10.32 -15.83 0.85
C ALA A 48 10.64 -15.33 -0.57
N ASN A 49 9.68 -15.41 -1.50
CA ASN A 49 9.85 -14.97 -2.89
C ASN A 49 9.80 -13.45 -3.08
N ARG A 50 9.63 -12.65 -2.03
CA ARG A 50 9.63 -11.19 -2.14
C ARG A 50 11.03 -10.66 -2.42
N SER A 51 11.40 -10.63 -3.69
CA SER A 51 12.65 -10.07 -4.19
C SER A 51 12.78 -8.60 -3.78
N GLY A 52 13.86 -8.26 -3.05
CA GLY A 52 14.13 -6.89 -2.62
C GLY A 52 13.31 -6.40 -1.42
N GLY A 53 12.59 -7.29 -0.72
CA GLY A 53 11.93 -6.97 0.56
C GLY A 53 10.77 -5.96 0.48
N ARG A 54 10.35 -5.57 -0.74
CA ARG A 54 9.25 -4.63 -0.92
C ARG A 54 7.92 -5.27 -0.50
N PRO A 55 7.10 -4.58 0.31
CA PRO A 55 5.80 -5.10 0.70
C PRO A 55 4.85 -5.11 -0.50
N VAL A 56 3.86 -6.00 -0.47
CA VAL A 56 2.81 -6.05 -1.49
C VAL A 56 1.86 -4.87 -1.37
N TRP A 57 1.65 -4.41 -0.13
CA TRP A 57 0.82 -3.27 0.21
C TRP A 57 1.64 -2.20 0.93
N VAL A 58 1.36 -0.94 0.62
CA VAL A 58 1.89 0.22 1.34
C VAL A 58 0.74 1.08 1.84
N GLN A 59 0.93 1.73 2.99
CA GLN A 59 0.01 2.75 3.47
C GLN A 59 0.44 4.09 2.86
N LEU A 60 -0.41 4.67 2.03
CA LEU A 60 -0.33 6.07 1.62
C LEU A 60 -0.92 6.91 2.74
N THR A 61 -0.29 8.04 3.07
CA THR A 61 -0.78 8.99 4.07
C THR A 61 -0.66 10.39 3.50
N CYS A 62 -1.72 11.17 3.56
CA CYS A 62 -1.73 12.55 3.09
C CYS A 62 -0.97 13.41 4.08
N ASP A 63 0.07 14.10 3.62
CA ASP A 63 0.91 14.94 4.46
C ASP A 63 0.19 16.20 4.97
N ILE A 64 -1.00 16.50 4.44
CA ILE A 64 -1.80 17.67 4.81
C ILE A 64 -2.87 17.32 5.84
N CYS A 65 -3.75 16.35 5.52
CA CYS A 65 -4.90 16.02 6.37
C CYS A 65 -4.79 14.67 7.11
N GLY A 66 -3.75 13.88 6.83
CA GLY A 66 -3.56 12.56 7.43
C GLY A 66 -4.50 11.47 6.91
N HIS A 67 -5.30 11.72 5.87
CA HIS A 67 -6.07 10.68 5.19
C HIS A 67 -5.14 9.54 4.74
N THR A 68 -5.61 8.28 4.81
CA THR A 68 -4.76 7.14 4.46
C THR A 68 -5.44 6.16 3.52
N GLU A 69 -4.65 5.55 2.63
CA GLU A 69 -5.10 4.51 1.71
C GLU A 69 -4.10 3.36 1.63
N SER A 70 -4.57 2.10 1.72
CA SER A 70 -3.74 0.93 1.40
C SER A 70 -3.68 0.72 -0.11
N ALA A 71 -2.48 0.85 -0.70
CA ALA A 71 -2.27 0.70 -2.14
C ALA A 71 -1.17 -0.33 -2.45
N ARG A 72 -1.17 -0.84 -3.69
CA ARG A 72 -0.07 -1.68 -4.20
C ARG A 72 0.95 -0.79 -4.90
N PRO A 73 2.22 -0.76 -4.45
CA PRO A 73 3.23 0.10 -5.07
C PRO A 73 3.50 -0.35 -6.50
N LYS A 74 3.44 0.58 -7.46
CA LYS A 74 3.75 0.30 -8.86
C LYS A 74 5.27 0.43 -9.07
N LYS A 75 5.81 -0.35 -10.02
CA LYS A 75 7.26 -0.35 -10.31
C LYS A 75 7.81 1.04 -10.68
N TRP A 76 6.98 1.88 -11.28
CA TRP A 76 7.36 3.21 -11.75
C TRP A 76 7.28 4.30 -10.67
N TRP A 77 6.68 4.02 -9.50
CA TRP A 77 6.60 5.00 -8.43
C TRP A 77 8.02 5.41 -7.99
N PRO A 78 8.34 6.71 -7.98
CA PRO A 78 9.56 7.20 -7.37
C PRO A 78 9.47 7.14 -5.84
N GLU A 79 10.54 7.54 -5.19
CA GLU A 79 10.49 7.94 -3.78
C GLU A 79 9.84 9.33 -3.73
N PHE A 80 8.68 9.42 -3.08
CA PHE A 80 7.94 10.68 -2.97
C PHE A 80 8.50 11.53 -1.84
N THR A 81 8.63 12.83 -2.09
CA THR A 81 8.87 13.85 -1.05
C THR A 81 7.61 14.08 -0.24
N TYR A 82 6.45 14.15 -0.90
CA TYR A 82 5.14 14.29 -0.28
C TYR A 82 4.08 13.46 -1.00
N LEU A 83 3.00 13.17 -0.29
CA LEU A 83 1.76 12.59 -0.78
C LEU A 83 0.61 13.52 -0.39
N SER A 84 -0.19 13.94 -1.37
CA SER A 84 -1.45 14.66 -1.12
C SER A 84 -2.63 13.81 -1.60
N CYS A 85 -3.74 13.84 -0.85
CA CYS A 85 -4.99 13.27 -1.35
C CYS A 85 -5.67 14.24 -2.31
N SER A 86 -6.59 13.75 -3.15
CA SER A 86 -7.25 14.55 -4.19
C SER A 86 -8.16 15.68 -3.68
N ASP A 87 -8.34 15.81 -2.36
CA ASP A 87 -9.05 16.93 -1.72
C ASP A 87 -8.16 18.17 -1.52
N HIS A 88 -6.85 18.02 -1.73
CA HIS A 88 -5.86 19.08 -1.51
C HIS A 88 -5.12 19.46 -2.77
N ASP A 89 -4.69 20.71 -2.81
CA ASP A 89 -3.94 21.27 -3.92
C ASP A 89 -2.42 21.23 -3.61
N ILE A 90 -1.60 21.29 -4.65
CA ILE A 90 -0.14 21.36 -4.54
C ILE A 90 0.34 22.55 -3.69
N TRP A 91 -0.44 23.63 -3.64
CA TRP A 91 -0.14 24.82 -2.84
C TRP A 91 -0.40 24.66 -1.35
N ASP A 92 -1.10 23.60 -0.94
CA ASP A 92 -1.28 23.25 0.48
C ASP A 92 -0.03 22.58 1.08
N LEU A 93 0.87 22.08 0.24
CA LEU A 93 2.15 21.52 0.66
C LEU A 93 3.20 22.61 0.90
N PRO A 94 4.21 22.36 1.76
CA PRO A 94 5.34 23.27 1.92
C PRO A 94 5.99 23.59 0.57
N GLU A 95 6.51 24.81 0.39
CA GLU A 95 7.26 25.16 -0.83
C GLU A 95 8.50 24.26 -0.99
N PRO A 96 8.88 23.91 -2.23
CA PRO A 96 10.12 23.19 -2.47
C PRO A 96 11.32 23.93 -1.90
N THR A 97 12.32 23.18 -1.43
CA THR A 97 13.59 23.78 -1.00
C THR A 97 14.19 24.59 -2.16
N ALA A 98 14.74 25.76 -1.86
CA ALA A 98 15.30 26.67 -2.87
C ALA A 98 16.28 25.93 -3.81
N GLY A 99 16.01 26.00 -5.11
CA GLY A 99 16.79 25.34 -6.15
C GLY A 99 16.24 23.97 -6.60
N LEU A 100 15.24 23.41 -5.92
CA LEU A 100 14.51 22.22 -6.37
C LEU A 100 13.27 22.61 -7.16
N ALA A 101 12.92 21.80 -8.17
CA ALA A 101 11.67 21.89 -8.90
C ALA A 101 10.69 20.82 -8.41
N ARG A 102 9.40 21.18 -8.34
CA ARG A 102 8.34 20.25 -7.99
C ARG A 102 7.85 19.48 -9.22
N GLN A 103 7.70 18.17 -9.07
CA GLN A 103 7.03 17.32 -10.05
C GLN A 103 5.92 16.49 -9.39
N GLU A 104 4.76 16.46 -10.05
CA GLU A 104 3.61 15.66 -9.64
C GLU A 104 3.53 14.34 -10.42
N PHE A 105 2.99 13.34 -9.76
CA PHE A 105 2.72 12.02 -10.29
C PHE A 105 1.29 11.64 -9.91
N ASP A 106 0.41 11.58 -10.91
CA ASP A 106 -0.98 11.15 -10.72
C ASP A 106 -1.09 9.62 -10.57
N GLU A 107 -2.30 9.14 -10.27
CA GLU A 107 -2.64 7.71 -10.18
C GLU A 107 -1.80 6.93 -9.14
N ILE A 108 -1.50 7.61 -8.03
CA ILE A 108 -0.95 6.99 -6.82
C ILE A 108 -2.13 6.52 -5.99
N GLY A 109 -2.20 5.22 -5.72
CA GLY A 109 -3.41 4.62 -5.14
C GLY A 109 -4.65 4.89 -6.00
N GLY A 110 -5.79 5.06 -5.34
CA GLY A 110 -7.04 5.49 -5.93
C GLY A 110 -7.35 6.97 -5.72
N TYR A 111 -6.70 7.64 -4.76
CA TYR A 111 -7.05 9.00 -4.35
C TYR A 111 -5.85 9.89 -3.98
N PHE A 112 -4.65 9.57 -4.47
CA PHE A 112 -3.42 10.30 -4.14
C PHE A 112 -2.68 10.83 -5.36
N VAL A 113 -2.00 11.96 -5.15
CA VAL A 113 -0.96 12.54 -6.00
C VAL A 113 0.36 12.42 -5.27
N GLY A 114 1.37 11.90 -5.95
CA GLY A 114 2.73 11.85 -5.44
C GLY A 114 3.54 13.05 -5.89
N VAL A 115 4.32 13.62 -4.98
CA VAL A 115 5.13 14.81 -5.24
C VAL A 115 6.60 14.47 -5.04
N VAL A 116 7.44 14.91 -5.96
CA VAL A 116 8.90 14.83 -5.86
C VAL A 116 9.48 16.23 -6.05
N ASP A 117 10.19 16.72 -5.05
CA ASP A 117 10.99 17.94 -5.15
C ASP A 117 12.45 17.54 -5.48
N ARG A 118 12.95 17.92 -6.66
CA ARG A 118 14.28 17.52 -7.16
C ARG A 118 14.93 18.51 -8.13
#